data_AF-A0A510X0I3-F1
#
_entry.id   AF-A0A510X0I3-F1
#
_cell.length_a   1.000
_cell.length_b   1.000
_cell.length_c   1.000
_cell.angle_alpha   90.00
_cell.angle_beta   90.00
_cell.angle_gamma   90.00
#
_symmetry.space_group_name_H-M   'P 1'
#
loop_
_entity.id
_entity.type
_entity.pdbx_description
1 polymer ?
#
loop_
_entity_poly.entity_id
_entity_poly.type
_entity_poly.pdbx_seq_one_letter_code
_entity_poly.pdbx_strand_id
1 'polypeptide(L)'
;MGKISNQELFGLIDAAYNSLPDHDQSGQLGQLILKAAQNLNHGMDSITCCVRLIHDFSTYILIDQHIKNIKFTPEVKHLYQVANQIAQKRIAENGFVNLGNLFLR
;
A
#
# COMPACT_ATOMS: atom_id res chain seq x y z
N MET A 1 -10.57 12.86 -11.44
CA MET A 1 -9.76 12.10 -10.47
C MET A 1 -9.43 10.73 -11.05
N GLY A 2 -8.17 10.50 -11.44
CA GLY A 2 -7.81 9.23 -12.10
C GLY A 2 -6.32 8.92 -12.19
N LYS A 3 -5.46 9.75 -11.59
CA LYS A 3 -4.02 9.54 -11.48
C LYS A 3 -3.61 10.16 -10.15
N ILE A 4 -2.92 9.42 -9.29
CA ILE A 4 -2.17 9.97 -8.17
C ILE A 4 -0.74 10.15 -8.65
N SER A 5 -0.12 11.29 -8.37
CA SER A 5 1.31 11.48 -8.62
C SER A 5 2.15 10.68 -7.64
N ASN A 6 3.42 10.41 -7.99
CA ASN A 6 4.36 9.78 -7.06
C ASN A 6 4.51 10.62 -5.78
N GLN A 7 4.50 11.95 -5.89
CA GLN A 7 4.60 12.86 -4.75
C GLN A 7 3.38 12.79 -3.83
N GLU A 8 2.17 12.78 -4.38
CA GLU A 8 0.95 12.63 -3.59
C GLU A 8 0.92 11.29 -2.87
N LEU A 9 1.26 10.19 -3.55
CA LEU A 9 1.31 8.87 -2.92
C LEU A 9 2.39 8.81 -1.83
N PHE A 10 3.56 9.40 -2.07
CA PHE A 10 4.63 9.46 -1.07
C PHE A 10 4.18 10.22 0.19
N GLY A 11 3.45 11.34 0.03
CA GLY A 11 2.89 12.08 1.16
C GLY A 11 1.89 11.27 1.99
N LEU A 12 1.05 10.45 1.34
CA LEU A 12 0.14 9.54 2.03
C LEU A 12 0.89 8.43 2.79
N ILE A 13 1.97 7.90 2.20
CA ILE A 13 2.82 6.89 2.82
C ILE A 13 3.53 7.46 4.05
N ASP A 14 4.10 8.65 3.94
CA ASP A 14 4.79 9.34 5.03
C ASP A 14 3.84 9.64 6.19
N ALA A 15 2.66 10.20 5.91
CA ALA A 15 1.63 10.44 6.93
C ALA A 15 1.18 9.14 7.62
N ALA A 16 0.99 8.06 6.87
CA ALA A 16 0.62 6.76 7.42
C ALA A 16 1.72 6.19 8.32
N TYR A 17 2.99 6.22 7.88
CA TYR A 17 4.12 5.72 8.66
C TYR A 17 4.29 6.51 9.97
N ASN A 18 4.24 7.84 9.90
CA ASN A 18 4.41 8.71 11.07
C ASN A 18 3.21 8.67 12.03
N SER A 19 2.04 8.19 11.59
CA SER A 19 0.89 7.98 12.47
C SER A 19 0.99 6.74 13.37
N LEU A 20 1.86 5.78 13.00
CA LEU A 20 2.01 4.53 13.75
C LEU A 20 2.72 4.78 15.10
N PRO A 21 2.32 4.08 16.17
CA PRO A 21 3.14 3.98 17.38
C PRO A 21 4.53 3.40 17.09
N ASP A 22 5.54 3.73 17.90
CA ASP A 22 6.93 3.27 17.71
C ASP A 22 7.07 1.73 17.58
N HIS A 23 6.25 0.98 18.32
CA HIS A 23 6.25 -0.48 18.26
C HIS A 23 5.68 -1.03 16.94
N ASP A 24 4.76 -0.31 16.31
CA ASP A 24 4.18 -0.68 15.01
C ASP A 24 5.03 -0.15 13.84
N GLN A 25 5.73 0.98 14.01
CA GLN A 25 6.71 1.50 13.05
C GLN A 25 7.88 0.53 12.84
N SER A 26 8.43 0.00 13.92
CA SER A 26 9.46 -1.05 13.88
C SER A 26 8.89 -2.43 13.56
N GLY A 27 7.58 -2.60 13.67
CA GLY A 27 6.84 -3.82 13.36
C GLY A 27 6.60 -4.06 11.88
N GLN A 28 5.90 -5.16 11.59
CA GLN A 28 5.63 -5.60 10.23
C GLN A 28 4.82 -4.57 9.41
N LEU A 29 3.89 -3.85 10.04
CA LEU A 29 3.09 -2.81 9.38
C LEU A 29 3.95 -1.62 8.96
N GLY A 30 4.81 -1.11 9.84
CA GLY A 30 5.72 -0.02 9.50
C GLY A 30 6.71 -0.40 8.41
N GLN A 31 7.28 -1.61 8.46
CA GLN A 31 8.17 -2.11 7.40
C GLN A 31 7.48 -2.22 6.04
N LEU A 32 6.21 -2.64 6.01
CA LEU A 32 5.40 -2.70 4.80
C LEU A 32 5.18 -1.32 4.18
N ILE A 33 4.79 -0.33 5.01
CA ILE A 33 4.56 1.04 4.55
C ILE A 33 5.87 1.66 4.06
N LEU A 34 6.97 1.45 4.78
CA LEU A 34 8.30 1.93 4.41
C LEU A 34 8.78 1.34 3.08
N LYS A 35 8.52 0.06 2.83
CA LYS A 35 8.83 -0.60 1.55
C LYS A 35 8.12 0.04 0.38
N ALA A 36 6.90 0.55 0.56
CA ALA A 36 6.20 1.30 -0.49
C ALA A 36 6.90 2.64 -0.81
N ALA A 37 7.35 3.38 0.21
CA ALA A 37 8.16 4.59 0.00
C ALA A 37 9.47 4.27 -0.75
N GLN A 38 10.15 3.19 -0.38
CA GLN A 38 11.38 2.74 -1.06
C GLN A 38 11.12 2.39 -2.53
N ASN A 39 10.03 1.69 -2.83
CA ASN A 39 9.66 1.36 -4.21
C ASN A 39 9.46 2.61 -5.06
N LEU A 40 8.76 3.63 -4.54
CA LEU A 40 8.61 4.92 -5.24
C LEU A 40 9.94 5.61 -5.46
N ASN A 41 10.81 5.63 -4.44
CA ASN A 41 12.15 6.22 -4.54
C ASN A 41 13.04 5.49 -5.56
N HIS A 42 12.84 4.19 -5.76
CA HIS A 42 13.53 3.39 -6.77
C HIS A 42 12.91 3.48 -8.17
N GLY A 43 11.97 4.40 -8.40
CA GLY A 43 11.41 4.69 -9.71
C GLY A 43 10.17 3.86 -10.08
N MET A 44 9.55 3.15 -9.13
CA MET A 44 8.24 2.53 -9.35
C MET A 44 7.20 3.62 -9.56
N ASP A 45 6.33 3.46 -10.57
CA ASP A 45 5.21 4.38 -10.77
C ASP A 45 4.14 4.20 -9.67
N SER A 46 3.42 5.27 -9.38
CA SER A 46 2.42 5.31 -8.32
C SER A 46 1.33 4.26 -8.46
N ILE A 47 0.92 3.91 -9.68
CA ILE A 47 -0.14 2.92 -9.90
C ILE A 47 0.36 1.52 -9.55
N THR A 48 1.52 1.14 -10.07
CA THR A 48 2.18 -0.13 -9.73
C THR A 48 2.46 -0.22 -8.23
N CYS A 49 2.90 0.88 -7.62
CA CYS A 49 3.11 0.95 -6.17
C CYS A 49 1.81 0.74 -5.38
N CYS A 50 0.69 1.36 -5.79
CA CYS A 50 -0.61 1.12 -5.15
C CYS A 50 -1.05 -0.34 -5.25
N VAL A 51 -0.89 -0.99 -6.41
CA VAL A 51 -1.24 -2.40 -6.59
C VAL A 51 -0.42 -3.29 -5.65
N ARG A 52 0.90 -3.06 -5.58
CA ARG A 52 1.79 -3.84 -4.72
C ARG A 52 1.53 -3.59 -3.23
N LEU A 53 1.27 -2.34 -2.86
CA LEU A 53 0.92 -1.95 -1.50
C LEU A 53 -0.38 -2.64 -1.04
N ILE A 54 -1.39 -2.75 -1.91
CA ILE A 54 -2.63 -3.47 -1.59
C ILE A 54 -2.41 -4.97 -1.42
N HIS A 55 -1.59 -5.58 -2.27
CA HIS A 55 -1.19 -6.97 -2.08
C HIS A 55 -0.54 -7.20 -0.71
N ASP A 56 0.42 -6.35 -0.36
CA ASP A 56 1.14 -6.45 0.91
C ASP A 56 0.17 -6.21 2.09
N PHE A 57 -0.74 -5.22 2.00
CA PHE A 57 -1.78 -4.97 3.02
C PHE A 57 -2.74 -6.15 3.17
N SER A 58 -3.20 -6.75 2.08
CA SER A 58 -4.10 -7.92 2.12
C SER A 58 -3.42 -9.10 2.79
N THR A 59 -2.14 -9.33 2.50
CA THR A 59 -1.33 -10.37 3.15
C THR A 59 -1.19 -10.09 4.64
N TYR A 60 -0.88 -8.85 5.00
CA TYR A 60 -0.77 -8.41 6.38
C TYR A 60 -2.08 -8.58 7.16
N ILE A 61 -3.20 -8.16 6.59
CA ILE A 61 -4.53 -8.27 7.20
C ILE A 61 -4.88 -9.74 7.46
N LEU A 62 -4.71 -10.62 6.46
CA LEU A 62 -5.04 -12.04 6.57
C LEU A 62 -4.20 -12.76 7.64
N ILE A 63 -2.92 -12.43 7.75
CA ILE A 63 -1.99 -13.06 8.69
C ILE A 63 -2.13 -12.45 10.09
N ASP A 64 -2.09 -11.13 10.21
CA ASP A 64 -1.88 -10.43 11.49
C ASP A 64 -3.21 -10.03 12.17
N GLN A 65 -4.31 -9.77 11.43
CA GLN A 65 -5.62 -9.58 12.09
C GLN A 65 -6.12 -10.85 12.77
N HIS A 66 -5.80 -12.03 12.22
CA HIS A 66 -6.15 -13.30 12.86
C HIS A 66 -5.43 -13.51 14.20
N ILE A 67 -4.27 -12.87 14.41
CA ILE A 67 -3.38 -13.13 15.54
C ILE A 67 -3.42 -11.99 16.58
N LYS A 68 -3.62 -10.73 16.16
CA LYS A 68 -3.32 -9.55 17.02
C LYS A 68 -4.36 -8.42 17.07
N ASN A 69 -5.52 -8.54 16.39
CA ASN A 69 -6.59 -7.52 16.41
C ASN A 69 -6.10 -6.08 16.14
N ILE A 70 -5.28 -5.91 15.10
CA ILE A 70 -4.56 -4.66 14.84
C ILE A 70 -5.51 -3.60 14.29
N LYS A 71 -5.56 -2.45 14.96
CA LYS A 71 -6.35 -1.29 14.55
C LYS A 71 -5.50 -0.34 13.73
N PHE A 72 -5.79 -0.24 12.44
CA PHE A 72 -5.21 0.83 11.62
C PHE A 72 -5.59 2.21 12.15
N THR A 73 -4.61 3.10 12.18
CA THR A 73 -4.81 4.54 12.37
C THR A 73 -5.64 5.12 11.22
N PRO A 74 -6.27 6.30 11.39
CA PRO A 74 -6.98 6.97 10.32
C PRO A 74 -6.14 7.15 9.04
N GLU A 75 -4.87 7.47 9.18
CA GLU A 75 -3.92 7.72 8.08
C GLU A 75 -3.60 6.42 7.33
N VAL A 76 -3.35 5.33 8.06
CA VAL A 76 -3.14 4.00 7.45
C VAL A 76 -4.40 3.53 6.72
N LYS A 77 -5.59 3.76 7.30
CA LYS A 77 -6.87 3.47 6.62
C LYS A 77 -7.03 4.30 5.35
N HIS A 78 -6.68 5.58 5.40
CA HIS A 78 -6.78 6.46 4.25
C HIS A 78 -5.83 6.01 3.13
N LEU A 79 -4.57 5.71 3.46
CA LEU A 79 -3.61 5.14 2.50
C LEU A 79 -4.14 3.85 1.86
N TYR A 80 -4.65 2.92 2.67
CA TYR A 80 -5.26 1.68 2.17
C TYR A 80 -6.43 1.95 1.22
N GLN A 81 -7.35 2.86 1.57
CA GLN A 81 -8.51 3.19 0.74
C GLN A 81 -8.10 3.78 -0.60
N VAL A 82 -7.18 4.75 -0.61
CA VAL A 82 -6.69 5.38 -1.84
C VAL A 82 -5.97 4.36 -2.72
N ALA A 83 -5.07 3.57 -2.15
CA ALA A 83 -4.35 2.55 -2.88
C ALA A 83 -5.30 1.48 -3.45
N ASN A 84 -6.34 1.09 -2.71
CA ASN A 84 -7.33 0.10 -3.14
C ASN A 84 -8.18 0.62 -4.30
N GLN A 85 -8.64 1.88 -4.24
CA GLN A 85 -9.41 2.48 -5.34
C GLN A 85 -8.59 2.54 -6.63
N ILE A 86 -7.31 2.91 -6.55
CA ILE A 86 -6.41 2.99 -7.70
C ILE A 86 -6.12 1.59 -8.25
N ALA A 87 -5.80 0.62 -7.38
CA ALA A 87 -5.54 -0.76 -7.77
C ALA A 87 -6.76 -1.39 -8.44
N GLN A 88 -7.95 -1.26 -7.85
CA GLN A 88 -9.19 -1.79 -8.42
C GLN A 88 -9.52 -1.19 -9.78
N LYS A 89 -9.33 0.14 -9.94
CA LYS A 89 -9.51 0.80 -11.23
C LYS A 89 -8.54 0.23 -12.28
N ARG A 90 -7.27 0.04 -11.93
CA ARG A 90 -6.27 -0.53 -12.84
C ARG A 90 -6.61 -1.97 -13.25
N ILE A 91 -7.12 -2.77 -12.32
CA ILE A 91 -7.57 -4.15 -12.57
C ILE A 91 -8.78 -4.15 -13.51
N ALA A 92 -9.76 -3.27 -13.27
CA ALA A 92 -10.93 -3.12 -14.12
C ALA A 92 -10.56 -2.68 -15.55
N GLU A 93 -9.58 -1.79 -15.69
CA GLU A 93 -9.11 -1.28 -16.99
C GLU A 93 -8.31 -2.32 -17.81
N ASN A 94 -7.61 -3.24 -17.16
CA ASN A 94 -6.72 -4.21 -17.82
C ASN A 94 -7.27 -5.63 -17.96
N GLY A 95 -8.37 -5.96 -17.26
CA GLY A 95 -8.76 -7.34 -17.02
C GLY A 95 -7.75 -8.10 -16.14
N PHE A 96 -8.20 -9.17 -15.48
CA PHE A 96 -7.40 -9.99 -14.55
C PHE A 96 -6.10 -10.59 -15.15
N VAL A 97 -5.97 -10.60 -16.48
CA VAL A 97 -4.90 -11.27 -17.24
C VAL A 97 -3.51 -10.67 -17.00
N ASN A 98 -3.41 -9.40 -16.57
CA ASN A 98 -2.12 -8.72 -16.38
C ASN A 98 -1.62 -8.63 -14.93
N LEU A 99 -2.37 -9.14 -13.94
CA LEU A 99 -1.90 -9.14 -12.55
C LEU A 99 -0.78 -10.15 -12.33
N GLY A 100 -0.85 -11.33 -12.96
CA GLY A 100 0.19 -12.36 -12.84
C GLY A 100 1.58 -11.88 -13.25
N ASN A 101 1.68 -11.07 -14.30
CA ASN A 101 2.96 -10.50 -14.77
C ASN A 101 3.50 -9.37 -13.88
N LEU A 102 2.65 -8.72 -13.07
CA LEU A 102 3.05 -7.64 -12.16
C LEU A 102 3.69 -8.17 -10.87
N PHE A 103 3.34 -9.39 -10.47
CA PHE A 103 3.84 -10.04 -9.25
C PHE A 103 5.02 -11.00 -9.50
N LEU A 104 5.32 -11.33 -10.77
CA LEU A 104 6.36 -12.29 -11.17
C LEU A 104 7.63 -11.65 -11.78
N ARG A 105 7.79 -10.33 -11.69
CA ARG A 105 9.00 -9.61 -12.11
C ARG A 105 9.73 -8.97 -10.94
#